data_AF-A0AA95RTF2-F1
#
_entry.id   AF-A0AA95RTF2-F1
#
_cell.length_a   1.000
_cell.length_b   1.000
_cell.length_c   1.000
_cell.angle_alpha   90.00
_cell.angle_beta   90.00
_cell.angle_gamma   90.00
#
_symmetry.space_group_name_H-M   'P 1'
#
loop_
_entity.id
_entity.type
_entity.pdbx_description
1 polymer ?
#
loop_
_entity_poly.entity_id
_entity_poly.type
_entity_poly.pdbx_seq_one_letter_code
_entity_poly.pdbx_strand_id
1 'polypeptide(L)'
;MSKRYRITRAMQNDGGSAQTISLEECKQYFASKPDFTYTSVYTVVGATTMTIEGDFFMWSFGEATIPFRHYQGDIYVSGANEAVIPRMLEVASDLRADVVEG
;
A
#
# COMPACT_ATOMS: atom_id res chain seq x y z
N MET A 1 -11.66 -16.31 1.86
CA MET A 1 -12.03 -15.05 1.18
C MET A 1 -10.86 -14.10 1.35
N SER A 2 -10.22 -13.66 0.28
CA SER A 2 -9.09 -12.74 0.35
C SER A 2 -9.63 -11.31 0.44
N LYS A 3 -9.73 -10.77 1.66
CA LYS A 3 -10.08 -9.35 1.85
C LYS A 3 -9.01 -8.48 1.22
N ARG A 4 -9.38 -7.44 0.48
CA ARG A 4 -8.44 -6.45 -0.05
C ARG A 4 -8.86 -5.09 0.45
N TYR A 5 -7.88 -4.31 0.87
CA TYR A 5 -8.11 -2.94 1.30
C TYR A 5 -7.53 -1.97 0.28
N ARG A 6 -8.26 -0.89 0.04
CA ARG A 6 -7.86 0.23 -0.81
C ARG A 6 -7.80 1.49 0.05
N ILE A 7 -6.60 2.06 0.16
CA ILE A 7 -6.36 3.36 0.77
C ILE A 7 -6.47 4.41 -0.34
N THR A 8 -7.43 5.32 -0.21
CA THR A 8 -7.74 6.31 -1.25
C THR A 8 -8.07 7.67 -0.65
N ARG A 9 -7.62 8.74 -1.32
CA ARG A 9 -8.02 10.13 -1.02
C ARG A 9 -9.28 10.56 -1.76
N ALA A 10 -9.83 9.73 -2.65
CA ALA A 10 -11.01 10.08 -3.45
C ALA A 10 -12.25 10.41 -2.61
N MET A 11 -12.32 9.94 -1.37
CA MET A 11 -13.42 10.21 -0.44
C MET A 11 -13.22 11.46 0.41
N GLN A 12 -12.04 12.09 0.36
CA GLN A 12 -11.75 13.34 1.06
C GLN A 12 -12.33 14.51 0.26
N ASN A 13 -13.33 15.20 0.85
CA ASN A 13 -13.98 16.36 0.24
C ASN A 13 -13.18 17.64 0.48
N ASP A 14 -11.94 17.71 0.02
CA ASP A 14 -11.08 18.88 0.15
C ASP A 14 -10.91 19.54 -1.23
N GLY A 15 -11.53 20.70 -1.40
CA GLY A 15 -11.91 21.35 -2.66
C GLY A 15 -10.78 21.91 -3.54
N GLY A 16 -9.64 21.23 -3.66
CA GLY A 16 -8.63 21.60 -4.65
C GLY A 16 -7.28 20.95 -4.43
N SER A 17 -6.78 20.30 -5.49
CA SER A 17 -5.35 20.13 -5.82
C SER A 17 -4.52 18.97 -5.26
N ALA A 18 -5.05 18.01 -4.48
CA ALA A 18 -4.37 16.71 -4.29
C ALA A 18 -5.36 15.57 -3.97
N GLN A 19 -6.18 15.19 -4.95
CA GLN A 19 -7.20 14.13 -4.78
C GLN A 19 -6.61 12.71 -4.75
N THR A 20 -5.32 12.55 -5.05
CA THR A 20 -4.64 11.25 -5.14
C THR A 20 -3.39 11.22 -4.27
N ILE A 21 -3.04 10.04 -3.80
CA ILE A 21 -1.79 9.81 -3.08
C ILE A 21 -0.69 9.75 -4.14
N SER A 22 0.26 10.67 -4.13
CA SER A 22 1.36 10.65 -5.11
C SER A 22 2.37 9.56 -4.78
N LEU A 23 3.02 9.01 -5.81
CA LEU A 23 4.07 8.01 -5.61
C LEU A 23 5.24 8.57 -4.80
N GLU A 24 5.63 9.82 -5.07
CA GLU A 24 6.73 10.49 -4.36
C GLU A 24 6.44 10.64 -2.86
N GLU A 25 5.19 10.98 -2.50
CA GLU A 25 4.72 11.07 -1.12
C GLU A 25 4.78 9.69 -0.44
N CYS A 26 4.31 8.64 -1.11
CA CYS A 26 4.44 7.27 -0.62
C CYS A 26 5.92 6.92 -0.37
N LYS A 27 6.79 7.20 -1.33
CA LYS A 27 8.22 6.91 -1.22
C LYS A 27 8.85 7.60 -0.02
N GLN A 28 8.56 8.88 0.19
CA GLN A 28 9.06 9.63 1.36
C GLN A 28 8.51 9.07 2.68
N TYR A 29 7.21 8.79 2.72
CA TYR A 29 6.54 8.25 3.90
C TYR A 29 7.06 6.86 4.28
N PHE A 30 7.08 5.93 3.32
CA PHE A 30 7.53 4.56 3.55
C PHE A 30 9.05 4.48 3.77
N ALA A 31 9.86 5.34 3.15
CA ALA A 31 11.30 5.41 3.43
C ALA A 31 11.61 5.86 4.88
N SER A 32 10.69 6.57 5.51
CA SER A 32 10.81 6.95 6.93
C SER A 32 10.50 5.80 7.89
N LYS A 33 10.03 4.64 7.39
CA LYS A 33 9.68 3.47 8.19
C LYS A 33 10.68 2.33 7.93
N PRO A 34 11.38 1.82 8.96
CA PRO A 34 12.40 0.79 8.77
C PRO A 34 11.81 -0.57 8.33
N ASP A 35 10.54 -0.82 8.63
CA ASP A 35 9.85 -2.07 8.29
C ASP A 35 9.39 -2.13 6.83
N PHE A 36 9.57 -1.06 6.06
CA PHE A 36 9.14 -0.98 4.67
C PHE A 36 10.33 -0.92 3.72
N THR A 37 10.25 -1.70 2.64
CA THR A 37 11.21 -1.65 1.54
C THR A 37 10.49 -1.34 0.24
N TYR A 38 10.93 -0.32 -0.48
CA TYR A 38 10.40 0.00 -1.79
C TYR A 38 11.02 -0.90 -2.88
N THR A 39 10.18 -1.40 -3.78
CA THR A 39 10.60 -2.08 -5.01
C THR A 39 9.68 -1.70 -6.16
N SER A 40 10.26 -1.48 -7.34
CA SER A 40 9.51 -1.20 -8.58
C SER A 40 9.10 -2.49 -9.32
N VAL A 41 9.53 -3.64 -8.82
CA VAL A 41 9.22 -4.95 -9.39
C VAL A 41 8.88 -5.92 -8.27
N TYR A 42 7.80 -6.66 -8.44
CA TYR A 42 7.45 -7.76 -7.54
C TYR A 42 7.52 -9.08 -8.29
N THR A 43 8.52 -9.89 -7.94
CA THR A 43 8.74 -11.19 -8.54
C THR A 43 8.17 -12.26 -7.62
N VAL A 44 7.10 -12.91 -8.07
CA VAL A 44 6.53 -14.08 -7.39
C VAL A 44 7.17 -15.32 -8.00
N VAL A 45 7.93 -16.05 -7.17
CA VAL A 45 8.55 -17.32 -7.55
C VAL A 45 7.67 -18.45 -7.03
N GLY A 46 6.92 -19.08 -7.94
CA GLY A 46 6.08 -20.25 -7.66
C GLY A 46 6.33 -21.36 -8.69
N ALA A 47 5.28 -22.05 -9.13
CA ALA A 47 5.37 -23.00 -10.24
C ALA A 47 5.78 -22.33 -11.57
N THR A 48 5.48 -21.04 -11.71
CA THR A 48 5.95 -20.17 -12.79
C THR A 48 6.47 -18.89 -12.16
N THR A 49 7.63 -18.40 -12.60
CA THR A 49 8.17 -17.11 -12.18
C THR A 49 7.39 -15.99 -12.88
N MET A 50 6.72 -15.15 -12.11
CA MET A 50 5.95 -14.02 -12.64
C MET A 50 6.48 -12.71 -12.06
N THR A 51 6.99 -11.84 -12.92
CA THR A 51 7.46 -10.51 -12.56
C THR A 51 6.35 -9.51 -12.85
N ILE A 52 5.99 -8.71 -11.86
CA ILE A 52 4.97 -7.68 -11.97
C ILE A 52 5.66 -6.33 -11.80
N GLU A 53 5.58 -5.49 -12.83
CA GLU A 53 6.06 -4.10 -12.75
C GLU A 53 5.04 -3.23 -12.00
N GLY A 54 5.53 -2.35 -11.15
CA GLY A 54 4.73 -1.39 -10.40
C GLY A 54 5.38 -0.97 -9.10
N ASP A 55 4.77 -0.03 -8.40
CA ASP A 55 5.33 0.51 -7.17
C ASP A 55 4.83 -0.27 -5.96
N PHE A 56 5.72 -1.07 -5.37
CA PHE A 56 5.42 -1.90 -4.21
C PHE A 56 6.24 -1.44 -3.00
N PHE A 57 5.56 -1.32 -1.87
CA PHE A 57 6.14 -1.08 -0.56
C PHE A 57 5.95 -2.36 0.25
N MET A 58 7.03 -3.11 0.37
CA MET A 58 7.07 -4.40 1.03
C MET A 58 7.16 -4.18 2.54
N TRP A 59 6.06 -4.42 3.25
CA TRP A 59 6.04 -4.35 4.71
C TRP A 59 6.46 -5.69 5.31
N SER A 60 7.55 -5.69 6.07
CA SER A 60 7.99 -6.87 6.82
C SER A 60 7.34 -6.89 8.20
N PHE A 61 6.57 -7.94 8.47
CA PHE A 61 5.94 -8.18 9.77
C PHE A 61 6.24 -9.61 10.24
N GLY A 62 7.21 -9.74 11.14
CA GLY A 62 7.72 -11.06 11.56
C GLY A 62 8.31 -11.82 10.37
N GLU A 63 7.75 -12.99 10.08
CA GLU A 63 8.13 -13.83 8.93
C GLU A 63 7.29 -13.55 7.67
N ALA A 64 6.28 -12.68 7.76
CA ALA A 64 5.40 -12.35 6.65
C ALA A 64 5.83 -11.04 5.97
N THR A 65 5.77 -11.04 4.64
CA THR A 65 5.95 -9.82 3.85
C THR A 65 4.66 -9.47 3.13
N ILE A 66 4.13 -8.28 3.44
CA ILE A 66 2.84 -7.82 2.93
C ILE A 66 3.09 -6.67 1.95
N PRO A 67 2.80 -6.86 0.65
CA PRO A 67 3.02 -5.82 -0.35
C PRO A 67 1.91 -4.78 -0.32
N PHE A 68 2.28 -3.52 -0.15
CA PHE A 68 1.43 -2.35 -0.39
C PHE A 68 1.72 -1.83 -1.78
N ARG A 69 0.78 -1.96 -2.70
CA ARG A 69 0.95 -1.53 -4.08
C ARG A 69 0.36 -0.15 -4.29
N HIS A 70 1.17 0.82 -4.71
CA HIS A 70 0.67 2.08 -5.23
C HIS A 70 0.25 1.90 -6.70
N TYR A 71 -0.96 2.32 -7.03
CA TYR A 71 -1.49 2.26 -8.38
C TYR A 71 -2.55 3.34 -8.59
N GLN A 72 -2.38 4.15 -9.63
CA GLN A 72 -3.32 5.22 -10.03
C GLN A 72 -3.70 6.21 -8.92
N GLY A 73 -2.81 6.43 -7.95
CA GLY A 73 -3.08 7.37 -6.86
C GLY A 73 -3.72 6.76 -5.62
N ASP A 74 -3.92 5.44 -5.61
CA ASP A 74 -4.40 4.67 -4.47
C ASP A 74 -3.36 3.66 -4.02
N ILE A 75 -3.45 3.20 -2.77
CA ILE A 75 -2.64 2.10 -2.26
C ILE A 75 -3.53 0.88 -2.02
N TYR A 76 -3.11 -0.26 -2.54
CA TYR A 76 -3.81 -1.52 -2.41
C TYR A 76 -3.00 -2.48 -1.55
N VAL A 77 -3.66 -3.15 -0.61
CA VAL A 77 -3.02 -4.12 0.27
C VAL A 77 -3.90 -5.35 0.50
N SER A 78 -3.27 -6.51 0.64
CA SER A 78 -3.97 -7.76 0.97
C SER A 78 -4.31 -7.78 2.47
N GLY A 79 -5.59 -7.97 2.77
CA GLY A 79 -6.14 -8.21 4.11
C GLY A 79 -6.02 -9.65 4.59
N ALA A 80 -5.20 -10.49 3.94
CA ALA A 80 -5.01 -11.89 4.32
C ALA A 80 -4.35 -12.06 5.70
N ASN A 81 -3.62 -11.05 6.18
CA ASN A 81 -3.04 -11.03 7.51
C ASN A 81 -3.69 -9.91 8.33
N GLU A 82 -4.35 -10.25 9.44
CA GLU A 82 -5.07 -9.29 10.29
C GLU A 82 -4.16 -8.21 10.89
N ALA A 83 -2.85 -8.47 11.02
CA ALA A 83 -1.87 -7.47 11.45
C ALA A 83 -1.76 -6.28 10.50
N VAL A 84 -2.22 -6.42 9.25
CA VAL A 84 -2.26 -5.31 8.29
C VAL A 84 -3.34 -4.28 8.63
N ILE A 85 -4.39 -4.66 9.36
CA ILE A 85 -5.53 -3.77 9.67
C ILE A 85 -5.09 -2.55 10.49
N PRO A 86 -4.38 -2.69 11.62
CA PRO A 86 -3.88 -1.51 12.32
C PRO A 86 -2.88 -0.73 11.46
N ARG A 87 -1.99 -1.42 10.72
CA ARG A 87 -0.96 -0.77 9.92
C ARG A 87 -1.52 0.04 8.75
N MET A 88 -2.52 -0.48 8.05
CA MET A 88 -3.17 0.22 6.93
C MET A 88 -3.92 1.46 7.42
N LEU A 89 -4.53 1.40 8.62
CA LEU A 89 -5.21 2.55 9.21
C LEU A 89 -4.21 3.64 9.61
N GLU A 90 -3.05 3.26 10.17
CA GLU A 90 -1.96 4.21 10.41
C GLU A 90 -1.48 4.88 9.11
N VAL A 91 -1.23 4.07 8.06
CA VAL A 91 -0.82 4.55 6.73
C VAL A 91 -1.85 5.52 6.16
N ALA A 92 -3.13 5.16 6.21
CA ALA A 92 -4.21 6.01 5.73
C ALA A 92 -4.32 7.31 6.51
N SER A 93 -4.23 7.25 7.85
CA SER A 93 -4.29 8.45 8.69
C SER A 93 -3.13 9.41 8.42
N ASP A 94 -1.90 8.90 8.33
CA ASP A 94 -0.71 9.72 8.07
C ASP A 94 -0.75 10.35 6.67
N LEU A 95 -1.17 9.55 5.69
CA LEU A 95 -1.42 10.00 4.33
C LEU A 95 -2.75 10.74 4.18
N ARG A 96 -3.47 11.09 5.25
CA ARG A 96 -4.77 11.78 5.19
C ARG A 96 -5.67 11.19 4.09
N ALA A 97 -5.88 9.88 4.16
CA ALA A 97 -6.63 9.09 3.21
C ALA A 97 -7.64 8.21 3.95
N ASP A 98 -8.62 7.69 3.22
CA ASP A 98 -9.63 6.79 3.75
C ASP A 98 -9.33 5.33 3.35
N VAL A 99 -9.82 4.36 4.12
CA VAL A 99 -9.65 2.93 3.82
C VAL A 99 -10.98 2.30 3.47
N VAL A 100 -11.05 1.74 2.27
CA VAL A 100 -12.23 1.05 1.75
C VAL A 100 -11.92 -0.44 1.62
N GLU A 101 -12.80 -1.29 2.15
CA GLU A 101 -12.79 -2.74 1.89
C GLU A 101 -13.35 -2.99 0.47
N GLY A 102 -12.64 -3.78 -0.34
CA GLY A 102 -13.01 -4.08 -1.73
C GLY A 102 -12.99 -5.56 -2.08
#